data_AF-A0A523QYR8-F1
#
_entry.id   AF-A0A523QYR8-F1
#
_cell.length_a   1.000
_cell.length_b   1.000
_cell.length_c   1.000
_cell.angle_alpha   90.00
_cell.angle_beta   90.00
_cell.angle_gamma   90.00
#
_symmetry.space_group_name_H-M   'P 1'
#
loop_
_entity.id
_entity.type
_entity.pdbx_description
1 polymer ?
#
loop_
_entity_poly.entity_id
_entity_poly.type
_entity_poly.pdbx_seq_one_letter_code
_entity_poly.pdbx_strand_id
1 'polypeptide(L)'
;METLWEKVKKGFILVVEKTDELTKIGKLKLNIVGIHRKINQNFEELGGKIYALTKTGKRKKPVTDDANVQKLIKRIKQLEKDLAMEEKQLNNLIKKS
;
A
#
# COMPACT_ATOMS: atom_id res chain seq x y z
N MET A 1 13.44 3.28 -11.69
CA MET A 1 13.28 1.83 -11.41
C MET A 1 11.79 1.58 -11.25
N GLU A 2 11.17 0.81 -12.14
CA GLU A 2 9.73 0.54 -12.07
C GLU A 2 9.39 -0.38 -10.89
N THR A 3 8.29 -0.05 -10.19
CA THR A 3 7.79 -0.85 -9.07
C THR A 3 7.20 -2.18 -9.57
N LEU A 4 7.17 -3.20 -8.71
CA LEU A 4 6.54 -4.48 -9.05
C LEU A 4 5.07 -4.29 -9.43
N TRP A 5 4.37 -3.38 -8.76
CA TRP A 5 3.00 -3.01 -9.09
C TRP A 5 2.84 -2.50 -10.52
N GLU A 6 3.80 -1.71 -11.02
CA GLU A 6 3.81 -1.28 -12.42
C GLU A 6 4.05 -2.45 -13.37
N LYS A 7 4.93 -3.40 -13.02
CA LYS A 7 5.17 -4.61 -13.82
C LYS A 7 3.97 -5.56 -13.82
N VAL A 8 3.28 -5.69 -12.68
CA VAL A 8 2.04 -6.46 -12.54
C VAL A 8 0.91 -5.82 -13.33
N LYS A 9 0.72 -4.49 -13.24
CA LYS A 9 -0.24 -3.73 -14.08
C LYS A 9 0.05 -3.87 -15.56
N LYS A 10 1.33 -3.94 -15.94
CA LYS A 10 1.77 -4.14 -17.33
C LYS A 10 1.65 -5.59 -17.83
N GLY A 11 1.13 -6.51 -17.02
CA GLY A 11 0.87 -7.88 -17.46
C GLY A 11 2.13 -8.71 -17.70
N PHE A 12 3.27 -8.36 -17.09
CA PHE A 12 4.45 -9.23 -17.08
C PHE A 12 4.15 -10.47 -16.23
N ILE A 13 3.58 -11.48 -16.89
CA ILE A 13 3.44 -12.83 -16.36
C ILE A 13 4.78 -13.51 -16.59
N LEU A 14 5.68 -13.40 -15.60
CA LEU A 14 6.87 -14.25 -15.56
C LEU A 14 6.40 -15.69 -15.35
N VAL A 15 6.83 -16.57 -16.25
CA VAL A 15 6.48 -18.00 -16.27
C VAL A 15 7.02 -18.64 -14.99
N VAL A 16 6.15 -19.32 -14.24
CA VAL A 16 6.50 -20.03 -13.01
C VAL A 16 6.24 -21.51 -13.24
N GLU A 17 7.28 -22.32 -13.16
CA GLU A 17 7.25 -23.74 -13.56
C GLU A 17 6.69 -24.68 -12.47
N LYS A 18 6.27 -24.18 -11.29
CA LYS A 18 5.74 -25.01 -10.20
C LYS A 18 4.35 -24.57 -9.69
N THR A 19 3.39 -25.50 -9.67
CA THR A 19 2.00 -25.28 -9.23
C THR A 19 1.86 -24.76 -7.79
N ASP A 20 2.71 -25.23 -6.87
CA ASP A 20 2.73 -24.74 -5.49
C ASP A 20 3.22 -23.28 -5.39
N GLU A 21 4.16 -22.90 -6.25
CA GLU A 21 4.67 -21.54 -6.33
C GLU A 21 3.63 -20.60 -6.93
N LEU A 22 2.86 -21.06 -7.92
CA LEU A 22 1.73 -20.31 -8.48
C LEU A 22 0.67 -19.97 -7.44
N THR A 23 0.31 -20.90 -6.55
CA THR A 23 -0.67 -20.66 -5.48
C THR A 23 -0.14 -19.62 -4.48
N LYS A 24 1.13 -19.72 -4.07
CA LYS A 24 1.78 -18.75 -3.17
C LYS A 24 1.85 -17.36 -3.82
N ILE A 25 2.24 -17.29 -5.09
CA ILE A 25 2.28 -16.05 -5.87
C ILE A 25 0.89 -15.42 -5.97
N GLY A 26 -0.14 -16.22 -6.26
CA GLY A 26 -1.53 -15.75 -6.31
C GLY A 26 -1.96 -15.13 -4.98
N LYS A 27 -1.69 -15.81 -3.87
CA LYS A 27 -2.00 -15.28 -2.52
C LYS A 27 -1.28 -13.97 -2.22
N LEU A 28 0.02 -13.87 -2.52
CA LEU A 28 0.79 -12.64 -2.33
C LEU A 28 0.26 -11.50 -3.19
N LYS A 29 -0.11 -11.77 -4.45
CA LYS A 29 -0.72 -10.75 -5.33
C LYS A 29 -2.04 -10.22 -4.76
N LEU A 30 -2.91 -11.10 -4.26
CA LEU A 30 -4.17 -10.69 -3.62
C LEU A 30 -3.91 -9.87 -2.35
N ASN A 31 -2.93 -10.26 -1.53
CA ASN A 31 -2.52 -9.50 -0.35
C ASN A 31 -2.06 -8.09 -0.73
N ILE A 32 -1.17 -7.97 -1.72
CA ILE A 32 -0.66 -6.69 -2.24
C ILE A 32 -1.81 -5.79 -2.69
N VAL A 33 -2.75 -6.32 -3.49
CA VAL A 33 -3.95 -5.57 -3.92
C VAL A 33 -4.79 -5.12 -2.72
N GLY A 34 -4.98 -5.99 -1.73
CA GLY A 34 -5.69 -5.69 -0.50
C GLY A 34 -5.02 -4.59 0.33
N ILE A 35 -3.69 -4.61 0.45
CA ILE A 35 -2.92 -3.58 1.16
C ILE A 35 -2.98 -2.25 0.42
N HIS A 36 -2.83 -2.24 -0.91
CA HIS A 36 -3.00 -1.03 -1.72
C HIS A 36 -4.38 -0.39 -1.52
N ARG A 37 -5.45 -1.20 -1.53
CA ARG A 37 -6.81 -0.69 -1.28
C ARG A 37 -6.92 -0.05 0.10
N LYS A 38 -6.35 -0.68 1.14
CA LYS A 38 -6.34 -0.13 2.50
C LYS A 38 -5.55 1.18 2.58
N ILE A 39 -4.41 1.28 1.91
CA ILE A 39 -3.63 2.52 1.82
C ILE A 39 -4.48 3.64 1.21
N ASN A 40 -5.14 3.38 0.07
CA ASN A 40 -6.00 4.35 -0.59
C ASN A 40 -7.15 4.83 0.31
N GLN A 41 -7.83 3.90 0.99
CA GLN A 41 -8.89 4.24 1.95
C GLN A 41 -8.38 5.15 3.08
N ASN A 42 -7.18 4.89 3.61
CA ASN A 42 -6.60 5.74 4.66
C ASN A 42 -6.20 7.11 4.11
N PHE A 43 -5.74 7.20 2.85
CA PHE A 43 -5.47 8.48 2.20
C PHE A 43 -6.75 9.29 1.95
N GLU A 44 -7.83 8.64 1.53
CA GLU A 44 -9.15 9.29 1.36
C GLU A 44 -9.64 9.85 2.71
N GLU A 45 -9.56 9.06 3.78
CA GLU A 45 -9.94 9.50 5.13
C GLU A 45 -9.04 10.66 5.62
N LEU A 46 -7.73 10.54 5.40
CA LEU A 46 -6.76 11.59 5.74
C LEU A 46 -7.06 12.89 5.00
N GLY A 47 -7.30 12.83 3.69
CA GLY A 47 -7.65 13.98 2.87
C GLY A 47 -8.94 14.64 3.33
N GLY A 48 -9.99 13.85 3.57
CA GLY A 48 -11.26 14.34 4.11
C GLY A 48 -11.09 15.01 5.48
N LYS A 49 -10.26 14.44 6.35
CA LYS A 49 -9.95 15.04 7.65
C LYS A 49 -9.19 16.35 7.50
N ILE A 50 -8.12 16.39 6.70
CA ILE A 50 -7.34 17.60 6.46
C ILE A 50 -8.27 18.70 5.92
N TYR A 51 -9.07 18.40 4.90
CA TYR A 51 -10.05 19.34 4.34
C TYR A 51 -11.00 19.88 5.41
N ALA A 52 -11.59 19.00 6.23
CA ALA A 52 -12.51 19.42 7.30
C ALA A 52 -11.83 20.32 8.35
N LEU A 53 -10.54 20.10 8.63
CA LEU A 53 -9.76 20.88 9.59
C LEU A 53 -9.29 22.24 9.02
N THR A 54 -9.12 22.35 7.70
CA THR A 54 -8.59 23.56 7.05
C THR A 54 -9.66 24.43 6.40
N LYS A 55 -10.86 23.90 6.09
CA LYS A 55 -11.92 24.60 5.33
C LYS A 55 -12.31 25.97 5.88
N THR A 56 -12.20 26.22 7.19
CA THR A 56 -12.60 27.49 7.80
C THR A 56 -11.47 28.51 7.88
N GLY A 57 -10.21 28.10 7.65
CA GLY A 57 -9.03 28.97 7.78
C GLY A 57 -8.74 29.49 9.19
N LYS A 58 -9.55 29.13 10.20
CA LYS A 58 -9.50 29.70 11.56
C LYS A 58 -8.70 28.87 12.57
N ARG A 59 -7.95 27.87 12.10
CA ARG A 59 -7.24 26.93 12.98
C ARG A 59 -5.96 27.58 13.53
N LYS A 60 -5.86 27.67 14.85
CA LYS A 60 -4.67 28.21 15.55
C LYS A 60 -3.51 27.22 15.67
N LYS A 61 -3.81 25.91 15.63
CA LYS A 61 -2.82 24.82 15.75
C LYS A 61 -2.59 24.16 14.40
N PRO A 62 -1.35 23.71 14.11
CA PRO A 62 -1.04 22.89 12.94
C PRO A 62 -1.97 21.67 12.80
N VAL A 63 -2.21 21.25 11.55
CA VAL A 63 -2.99 20.04 11.24
C VAL A 63 -2.26 18.78 11.71
N THR A 64 -0.92 18.83 11.75
CA THR A 64 -0.04 17.76 12.22
C THR A 64 -0.23 17.43 13.70
N ASP A 65 -0.82 18.32 14.48
CA ASP A 65 -1.06 18.13 15.92
C ASP A 65 -2.38 17.42 16.19
N ASP A 66 -3.22 17.20 15.16
CA ASP A 66 -4.47 16.46 15.30
C ASP A 66 -4.17 14.96 15.50
N ALA A 67 -4.62 14.41 16.63
CA ALA A 67 -4.37 13.02 16.98
C ALA A 67 -4.90 12.03 15.91
N ASN A 68 -6.00 12.36 15.22
CA ASN A 68 -6.54 11.50 14.17
C ASN A 68 -5.67 11.53 12.92
N VAL A 69 -5.17 12.70 12.55
CA VAL A 69 -4.22 12.87 11.44
C VAL A 69 -2.95 12.06 11.72
N GLN A 70 -2.39 12.17 12.92
CA GLN A 70 -1.22 11.39 13.31
C GLN A 70 -1.48 9.89 13.28
N LYS A 71 -2.65 9.44 13.73
CA LYS A 71 -3.06 8.03 13.70
C LYS A 71 -3.14 7.50 12.26
N LEU A 72 -3.75 8.27 11.35
CA LEU A 72 -3.85 7.91 9.93
C LEU A 72 -2.47 7.84 9.27
N ILE A 73 -1.60 8.83 9.52
CA ILE A 73 -0.22 8.83 9.00
C ILE A 73 0.55 7.60 9.51
N LYS A 74 0.46 7.29 10.81
CA LYS A 74 1.10 6.09 11.38
C LYS A 74 0.57 4.82 10.73
N ARG A 75 -0.74 4.75 10.49
CA ARG A 75 -1.38 3.59 9.84
C ARG A 75 -0.92 3.40 8.41
N ILE A 76 -0.90 4.47 7.62
CA ILE A 76 -0.39 4.48 6.24
C ILE A 76 1.06 3.99 6.21
N LYS A 77 1.93 4.56 7.05
CA LYS A 77 3.34 4.15 7.14
C LYS A 77 3.51 2.67 7.47
N GLN A 78 2.66 2.12 8.33
CA GLN A 78 2.71 0.70 8.64
C GLN A 78 2.29 -0.14 7.43
N LEU A 79 1.20 0.23 6.76
CA LEU A 79 0.72 -0.47 5.57
C LEU A 79 1.73 -0.41 4.41
N GLU A 80 2.44 0.70 4.25
CA GLU A 80 3.52 0.84 3.26
C GLU A 80 4.70 -0.11 3.55
N LYS A 81 5.07 -0.29 4.82
CA LYS A 81 6.07 -1.28 5.22
C LYS A 81 5.61 -2.70 4.94
N ASP A 82 4.35 -3.00 5.28
CA ASP A 82 3.75 -4.32 5.04
C ASP A 82 3.70 -4.62 3.53
N LEU A 83 3.34 -3.63 2.72
CA LEU A 83 3.35 -3.71 1.25
C LEU A 83 4.73 -4.04 0.71
N ALA A 84 5.76 -3.28 1.12
CA ALA A 84 7.13 -3.48 0.67
C ALA A 84 7.67 -4.88 1.03
N MET A 85 7.25 -5.43 2.18
CA MET A 85 7.61 -6.77 2.59
C MET A 85 6.95 -7.84 1.71
N GLU A 86 5.65 -7.74 1.43
CA GLU A 86 4.93 -8.66 0.54
C GLU A 86 5.48 -8.59 -0.91
N GLU A 87 5.78 -7.39 -1.42
CA GLU A 87 6.42 -7.20 -2.73
C GLU A 87 7.82 -7.82 -2.77
N LYS A 88 8.61 -7.70 -1.70
CA LYS A 88 9.93 -8.35 -1.60
C LYS A 88 9.81 -9.87 -1.61
N GLN A 89 8.83 -10.42 -0.90
CA GLN A 89 8.56 -11.87 -0.91
C GLN A 89 8.15 -12.36 -2.29
N LEU A 90 7.25 -11.64 -2.96
CA LEU A 90 6.81 -11.96 -4.32
C LEU A 90 8.00 -11.94 -5.29
N ASN A 91 8.86 -10.91 -5.22
CA ASN A 91 10.08 -10.82 -6.01
C ASN A 91 11.02 -12.02 -5.78
N ASN A 92 11.19 -12.43 -4.52
CA ASN A 92 12.08 -13.55 -4.19
C ASN A 92 11.54 -14.89 -4.71
N LEU A 93 10.23 -15.08 -4.76
CA LEU A 93 9.63 -16.28 -5.37
C LEU A 93 9.83 -16.26 -6.89
N ILE A 94 9.51 -15.14 -7.54
CA ILE A 94 9.61 -15.00 -9.00
C ILE A 94 11.07 -15.12 -9.50
N LYS A 95 12.06 -14.68 -8.72
CA LYS A 95 13.49 -14.77 -9.10
C LYS A 95 14.13 -16.13 -8.80
N LYS A 96 13.49 -16.97 -7.97
CA LYS A 96 13.99 -18.30 -7.61
C LYS A 96 13.45 -19.40 -8.52
N SER A 97 12.29 -19.17 -9.14
CA SER A 97 11.77 -19.96 -10.27
C SER A 97 12.51 -19.59 -11.55
#